data_AF-A0A9W9TZV2-F1
#
_entry.id   AF-A0A9W9TZV2-F1
#
_cell.length_a   1.000
_cell.length_b   1.000
_cell.length_c   1.000
_cell.angle_alpha   90.00
_cell.angle_beta   90.00
_cell.angle_gamma   90.00
#
_symmetry.space_group_name_H-M   'P 1'
#
loop_
_entity.id
_entity.type
_entity.pdbx_description
1 polymer ?
#
loop_
_entity_poly.entity_id
_entity_poly.type
_entity_poly.pdbx_seq_one_letter_code
_entity_poly.pdbx_strand_id
1 'polypeptide(L)'
;MWTLNISIYYHHRPRLAQVRCLPGKKLDPPNKVEKNRKSKPKQPRDAKARRQVRYLSRLEVLPKELLQQIFFYSLNLNFTCVSTSITAAITNERIYGLLILQACWKGPEGQEPCAAVRRYFAPMEFTPLSTEDRTQLQSVMFQCPWFTADRLRAQVSTLMMLNIHQYWLKDVTMEPQQKTALAQLMSKADNAPRDFHGDGPPLQHFLDKLNHPFDEHNRREYLSSPGAHSYDLHISDYMELEIRRTNMPKLTDAVIRIPAISLLCIPDHLYRGDSDHFPTEDLKTLETLRLCSGLFLAPGLPPLPTPITINRPALHRGVKMSIKSKDFVALTSLLKLEEYCIRFGTQVRDHIYLISEEHFIRVARLREHPIKKVVLFRNLLRASAESVPPMSEEVIAWNNKNKTRPACKEVNFPKFAHWLSDFMLDLPNDVGKEKDQMKRQLFYCGGLDHQSRHAEGYLEAISPKTLGPWMPASSGFPVQQLWQKSG
;
A
#
# COMPACT_ATOMS: atom_id res chain seq x y z
N MET A 1 -33.78 3.82 -5.30
CA MET A 1 -32.89 2.80 -4.71
C MET A 1 -33.07 1.50 -5.48
N TRP A 2 -32.17 1.22 -6.43
CA TRP A 2 -32.05 -0.11 -7.03
C TRP A 2 -30.83 -0.77 -6.39
N THR A 3 -31.03 -1.88 -5.70
CA THR A 3 -29.96 -2.69 -5.11
C THR A 3 -29.14 -3.33 -6.24
N LEU A 4 -27.84 -3.00 -6.30
CA LEU A 4 -26.90 -3.62 -7.23
C LEU A 4 -26.65 -5.07 -6.80
N ASN A 5 -27.16 -6.01 -7.59
CA ASN A 5 -26.91 -7.43 -7.40
C ASN A 5 -25.72 -7.84 -8.28
N ILE A 6 -24.51 -7.67 -7.78
CA ILE A 6 -23.28 -8.13 -8.46
C ILE A 6 -23.09 -9.61 -8.15
N SER A 7 -23.77 -10.47 -8.91
CA SER A 7 -23.48 -11.91 -8.92
C SER A 7 -22.27 -12.18 -9.82
N ILE A 8 -21.17 -12.65 -9.24
CA ILE A 8 -20.02 -13.19 -9.99
C ILE A 8 -19.89 -14.68 -9.67
N TYR A 9 -20.10 -15.50 -10.70
CA TYR A 9 -19.68 -16.89 -10.73
C TYR A 9 -18.14 -16.96 -10.80
N TYR A 10 -17.48 -17.43 -9.74
CA TYR A 10 -16.09 -17.85 -9.77
C TYR A 10 -16.00 -19.39 -9.65
N HIS A 11 -15.80 -20.06 -10.79
CA HIS A 11 -15.25 -21.41 -10.81
C HIS A 11 -14.10 -21.49 -11.81
N HIS A 12 -12.96 -21.97 -11.27
CA HIS A 12 -11.76 -22.47 -11.93
C HIS A 12 -11.18 -21.70 -13.12
N ARG A 13 -9.95 -21.16 -12.91
CA ARG A 13 -8.97 -20.87 -13.98
C ARG A 13 -8.91 -22.05 -14.97
N PRO A 14 -9.17 -21.86 -16.27
CA PRO A 14 -8.50 -22.64 -17.29
C PRO A 14 -7.10 -22.04 -17.49
N ARG A 15 -6.10 -22.91 -17.60
CA ARG A 15 -4.74 -22.55 -18.04
C ARG A 15 -4.84 -21.70 -19.31
N LEU A 16 -4.29 -20.48 -19.28
CA LEU A 16 -4.11 -19.66 -20.47
C LEU A 16 -3.27 -20.46 -21.48
N ALA A 17 -3.91 -20.83 -22.58
CA ALA A 17 -3.23 -21.21 -23.80
C ALA A 17 -2.37 -20.01 -24.23
N GLN A 18 -1.09 -20.30 -24.45
CA GLN A 18 -0.13 -19.38 -25.05
C GLN A 18 -0.75 -18.77 -26.33
N VAL A 19 -1.08 -17.48 -26.27
CA VAL A 19 -1.28 -16.69 -27.47
C VAL A 19 0.08 -16.58 -28.14
N ARG A 20 0.28 -17.40 -29.17
CA ARG A 20 1.46 -17.35 -30.04
C ARG A 20 1.56 -15.94 -30.64
N CYS A 21 2.57 -15.20 -30.22
CA CYS A 21 3.13 -14.11 -31.00
C CYS A 21 3.57 -14.68 -32.36
N LEU A 22 3.12 -14.05 -33.44
CA LEU A 22 3.59 -14.33 -34.80
C LEU A 22 5.10 -14.04 -34.88
N PRO A 23 5.94 -14.97 -35.36
CA PRO A 23 7.38 -14.71 -35.48
C PRO A 23 7.68 -13.84 -36.70
N GLY A 24 8.57 -12.87 -36.49
CA GLY A 24 9.20 -12.07 -37.54
C GLY A 24 9.94 -12.94 -38.56
N LYS A 25 9.85 -12.54 -39.82
CA LYS A 25 10.53 -13.15 -40.96
C LYS A 25 12.05 -13.04 -40.77
N LYS A 26 12.74 -14.18 -40.67
CA LYS A 26 14.17 -14.29 -41.00
C LYS A 26 14.32 -14.66 -42.48
N LEU A 27 15.17 -13.91 -43.17
CA LEU A 27 15.74 -14.25 -44.47
C LEU A 27 16.83 -15.30 -44.25
N ASP A 28 16.87 -16.33 -45.11
CA ASP A 28 18.04 -17.21 -45.31
C ASP A 28 18.03 -17.78 -46.76
N PRO A 29 19.18 -18.24 -47.28
CA PRO A 29 19.62 -18.07 -48.68
C PRO A 29 19.32 -19.28 -49.60
N PRO A 30 19.69 -19.25 -50.91
CA PRO A 30 19.15 -20.17 -51.90
C PRO A 30 20.01 -21.43 -52.03
N ASN A 31 19.38 -22.60 -52.16
CA ASN A 31 19.90 -23.61 -53.07
C ASN A 31 18.88 -24.66 -53.52
N LYS A 32 19.10 -25.07 -54.77
CA LYS A 32 18.32 -25.96 -55.64
C LYS A 32 18.20 -27.38 -55.08
N VAL A 33 17.15 -28.10 -55.45
CA VAL A 33 17.19 -29.37 -56.22
C VAL A 33 15.76 -29.84 -56.53
N GLU A 34 15.56 -30.19 -57.80
CA GLU A 34 14.35 -30.72 -58.41
C GLU A 34 13.91 -32.08 -57.83
N LYS A 35 12.59 -32.35 -57.85
CA LYS A 35 12.02 -33.52 -58.54
C LYS A 35 10.49 -33.50 -58.54
N ASN A 36 9.95 -33.18 -59.72
CA ASN A 36 8.83 -33.82 -60.41
C ASN A 36 7.85 -34.69 -59.59
N ARG A 37 6.60 -34.23 -59.44
CA ARG A 37 5.41 -35.10 -59.44
C ARG A 37 4.12 -34.35 -59.80
N LYS A 38 3.73 -34.53 -61.06
CA LYS A 38 2.37 -34.68 -61.62
C LYS A 38 1.26 -33.78 -61.07
N SER A 39 0.97 -32.78 -61.92
CA SER A 39 -0.27 -32.04 -62.12
C SER A 39 -1.58 -32.76 -61.75
N LYS A 40 -2.32 -32.15 -60.82
CA LYS A 40 -3.80 -32.18 -60.77
C LYS A 40 -4.29 -30.73 -60.92
N PRO A 41 -5.29 -30.44 -61.77
CA PRO A 41 -5.77 -29.09 -61.95
C PRO A 41 -6.55 -28.67 -60.70
N LYS A 42 -5.99 -27.78 -59.89
CA LYS A 42 -6.73 -27.08 -58.85
C LYS A 42 -7.62 -26.04 -59.53
N GLN A 43 -8.92 -26.31 -59.54
CA GLN A 43 -9.95 -25.31 -59.80
C GLN A 43 -9.69 -24.05 -58.97
N PRO A 44 -9.90 -22.85 -59.52
CA PRO A 44 -9.92 -21.63 -58.73
C PRO A 44 -11.16 -21.69 -57.83
N ARG A 45 -10.98 -22.06 -56.56
CA ARG A 45 -11.99 -21.75 -55.55
C ARG A 45 -11.93 -20.26 -55.32
N ASP A 46 -12.81 -19.54 -56.00
CA ASP A 46 -13.27 -18.20 -55.66
C ASP A 46 -13.89 -18.22 -54.26
N ALA A 47 -13.05 -18.31 -53.23
CA ALA A 47 -13.44 -17.99 -51.88
C ALA A 47 -13.52 -16.46 -51.79
N LYS A 48 -14.59 -15.89 -52.36
CA LYS A 48 -15.09 -14.57 -51.95
C LYS A 48 -15.33 -14.65 -50.45
N ALA A 49 -14.32 -14.27 -49.67
CA ALA A 49 -14.45 -14.01 -48.25
C ALA A 49 -15.52 -12.93 -48.11
N ARG A 50 -16.77 -13.35 -47.88
CA ARG A 50 -17.85 -12.46 -47.48
C ARG A 50 -17.36 -11.79 -46.20
N ARG A 51 -16.85 -10.56 -46.30
CA ARG A 51 -16.66 -9.66 -45.17
C ARG A 51 -18.05 -9.54 -44.55
N GLN A 52 -18.31 -10.33 -43.50
CA GLN A 52 -19.47 -10.11 -42.67
C GLN A 52 -19.35 -8.69 -42.15
N VAL A 53 -20.22 -7.81 -42.65
CA VAL A 53 -20.39 -6.46 -42.11
C VAL A 53 -20.84 -6.68 -40.67
N ARG A 54 -19.94 -6.48 -39.72
CA ARG A 54 -20.27 -6.53 -38.30
C ARG A 54 -21.15 -5.32 -38.03
N TYR A 55 -22.44 -5.55 -37.84
CA TYR A 55 -23.35 -4.52 -37.35
C TYR A 55 -22.97 -4.24 -35.90
N LEU A 56 -22.57 -3.00 -35.64
CA LEU A 56 -22.29 -2.54 -34.29
C LEU A 56 -23.57 -2.63 -33.45
N SER A 57 -23.45 -3.02 -32.19
CA SER A 57 -24.59 -3.03 -31.28
C SER A 57 -25.09 -1.59 -31.03
N ARG A 58 -26.33 -1.41 -30.59
CA ARG A 58 -26.87 -0.08 -30.24
C ARG A 58 -26.01 0.66 -29.22
N LEU A 59 -25.37 -0.08 -28.31
CA LEU A 59 -24.45 0.45 -27.31
C LEU A 59 -23.16 0.93 -27.95
N GLU A 60 -22.59 0.17 -28.90
CA GLU A 60 -21.35 0.53 -29.61
C GLU A 60 -21.49 1.72 -30.55
N VAL A 61 -22.70 2.04 -30.97
CA VAL A 61 -23.01 3.20 -31.83
C VAL A 61 -23.07 4.50 -31.01
N LEU A 62 -23.16 4.42 -29.68
CA LEU A 62 -23.21 5.62 -28.84
C LEU A 62 -21.93 6.45 -28.97
N PRO A 63 -22.04 7.79 -28.89
CA PRO A 63 -20.89 8.66 -28.69
C PRO A 63 -20.05 8.23 -27.48
N LYS A 64 -18.73 8.41 -27.60
CA LYS A 64 -17.77 8.01 -26.56
C LYS A 64 -18.10 8.64 -25.20
N GLU A 65 -18.64 9.86 -25.18
CA GLU A 65 -19.01 10.60 -23.98
C GLU A 65 -20.13 9.88 -23.22
N LEU A 66 -21.14 9.37 -23.93
CA LEU A 66 -22.24 8.61 -23.32
C LEU A 66 -21.75 7.25 -22.83
N LEU A 67 -20.85 6.59 -23.57
CA LEU A 67 -20.21 5.34 -23.11
C LEU A 67 -19.43 5.54 -21.81
N GLN A 68 -18.67 6.64 -21.70
CA GLN A 68 -17.93 7.00 -20.49
C GLN A 68 -18.89 7.33 -19.33
N GLN A 69 -19.99 8.04 -19.59
CA GLN A 69 -20.98 8.36 -18.55
C GLN A 69 -21.69 7.09 -18.04
N ILE A 70 -22.09 6.18 -18.95
CA ILE A 70 -22.66 4.87 -18.58
C ILE A 70 -21.65 4.05 -17.76
N PHE A 71 -20.39 4.07 -18.17
CA PHE A 71 -19.31 3.40 -17.45
C PHE A 71 -19.14 3.95 -16.03
N PHE A 72 -19.10 5.27 -15.84
CA PHE A 72 -18.97 5.86 -14.51
C PHE A 72 -20.22 5.72 -13.64
N TYR A 73 -21.40 5.66 -14.25
CA TYR A 73 -22.63 5.39 -13.52
C TYR A 73 -22.66 3.95 -12.99
N SER A 74 -22.17 2.99 -13.77
CA SER A 74 -22.17 1.57 -13.41
C SER A 74 -20.94 1.10 -12.63
N LEU A 75 -19.81 1.81 -12.77
CA LEU A 75 -18.47 1.45 -12.26
C LEU A 75 -18.07 -0.01 -12.55
N ASN A 76 -18.62 -0.60 -13.61
CA ASN A 76 -18.41 -2.00 -13.93
C ASN A 76 -17.18 -2.16 -14.82
N LEU A 77 -16.06 -2.60 -14.24
CA LEU A 77 -14.80 -2.77 -14.97
C LEU A 77 -14.88 -3.85 -16.08
N ASN A 78 -15.87 -4.75 -16.03
CA ASN A 78 -16.11 -5.73 -17.10
C ASN A 78 -16.64 -5.10 -18.40
N PHE A 79 -17.04 -3.82 -18.39
CA PHE A 79 -17.47 -3.10 -19.59
C PHE A 79 -16.36 -3.08 -20.65
N THR A 80 -15.10 -3.13 -20.23
CA THR A 80 -13.92 -3.24 -21.10
C THR A 80 -13.84 -4.57 -21.87
N CYS A 81 -14.59 -5.60 -21.48
CA CYS A 81 -14.57 -6.91 -22.12
C CYS A 81 -15.69 -7.10 -23.16
N VAL A 82 -16.66 -6.17 -23.23
CA VAL A 82 -17.88 -6.33 -24.04
C VAL A 82 -17.59 -6.18 -25.53
N SER A 83 -16.82 -5.16 -25.91
CA SER A 83 -16.40 -4.97 -27.30
C SER A 83 -15.22 -4.03 -27.42
N THR A 84 -14.43 -4.18 -28.49
CA THR A 84 -13.24 -3.35 -28.74
C THR A 84 -13.57 -1.87 -28.90
N SER A 85 -14.75 -1.54 -29.44
CA SER A 85 -15.20 -0.14 -29.58
C SER A 85 -15.43 0.50 -28.22
N ILE A 86 -16.15 -0.22 -27.34
CA ILE A 86 -16.43 0.23 -25.98
C ILE A 86 -15.13 0.32 -25.18
N THR A 87 -14.27 -0.70 -25.24
CA THR A 87 -12.95 -0.69 -24.60
C THR A 87 -12.19 0.57 -24.97
N ALA A 88 -12.04 0.85 -26.27
CA ALA A 88 -11.30 2.03 -26.75
C ALA A 88 -11.87 3.35 -26.23
N ALA A 89 -13.20 3.44 -26.05
CA ALA A 89 -13.84 4.64 -25.51
C ALA A 89 -13.52 4.88 -24.01
N ILE A 90 -13.35 3.81 -23.22
CA ILE A 90 -13.17 3.90 -21.76
C ILE A 90 -11.74 3.66 -21.27
N THR A 91 -10.85 3.10 -22.10
CA THR A 91 -9.45 2.86 -21.74
C THR A 91 -8.57 4.06 -22.09
N ASN A 92 -8.61 5.11 -21.27
CA ASN A 92 -7.69 6.24 -21.40
C ASN A 92 -7.20 6.72 -20.02
N GLU A 93 -6.06 7.42 -19.99
CA GLU A 93 -5.42 7.87 -18.74
C GLU A 93 -6.33 8.73 -17.86
N ARG A 94 -7.19 9.56 -18.46
CA ARG A 94 -8.14 10.37 -17.71
C ARG A 94 -9.18 9.51 -17.00
N ILE A 95 -9.72 8.49 -17.66
CA ILE A 95 -10.69 7.57 -17.06
C ILE A 95 -10.03 6.78 -15.93
N TYR A 96 -8.80 6.27 -16.14
CA TYR A 96 -8.06 5.58 -15.08
C TYR A 96 -7.78 6.48 -13.89
N GLY A 97 -7.39 7.74 -14.12
CA GLY A 97 -7.21 8.73 -13.08
C GLY A 97 -8.49 8.95 -12.27
N LEU A 98 -9.62 9.17 -12.95
CA LEU A 98 -10.92 9.36 -12.31
C LEU A 98 -11.38 8.14 -11.50
N LEU A 99 -11.14 6.92 -11.99
CA LEU A 99 -11.41 5.69 -11.24
C LEU A 99 -10.56 5.59 -9.98
N ILE A 100 -9.28 5.94 -10.06
CA ILE A 100 -8.38 5.97 -8.89
C ILE A 100 -8.88 7.01 -7.89
N LEU A 101 -9.24 8.22 -8.34
CA LEU A 101 -9.80 9.25 -7.46
C LEU A 101 -11.09 8.77 -6.76
N GLN A 102 -12.00 8.16 -7.52
CA GLN A 102 -13.27 7.63 -7.02
C GLN A 102 -13.07 6.50 -6.00
N ALA A 103 -12.10 5.62 -6.25
CA ALA A 103 -11.82 4.49 -5.37
C ALA A 103 -11.04 4.89 -4.12
N CYS A 104 -10.10 5.83 -4.23
CA CYS A 104 -9.12 6.14 -3.18
C CYS A 104 -9.48 7.38 -2.34
N TRP A 105 -10.44 8.22 -2.74
CA TRP A 105 -10.86 9.38 -1.95
C TRP A 105 -12.12 9.09 -1.12
N LYS A 106 -12.13 9.50 0.15
CA LYS A 106 -13.35 9.48 1.00
C LYS A 106 -14.03 10.84 0.94
N GLY A 107 -14.86 11.04 -0.09
CA GLY A 107 -15.66 12.26 -0.19
C GLY A 107 -16.66 12.43 0.97
N PRO A 108 -17.23 13.64 1.13
CA PRO A 108 -18.18 13.90 2.20
C PRO A 108 -19.50 13.17 1.95
N GLU A 109 -19.94 12.36 2.92
CA GLU A 109 -21.23 11.68 2.86
C GLU A 109 -22.38 12.68 3.07
N GLY A 110 -23.42 12.60 2.23
CA GLY A 110 -24.63 13.42 2.37
C GLY A 110 -24.46 14.91 2.10
N GLN A 111 -23.31 15.37 1.60
CA GLN A 111 -23.08 16.77 1.26
C GLN A 111 -22.64 16.92 -0.20
N GLU A 112 -23.16 17.95 -0.87
CA GLU A 112 -22.73 18.21 -2.23
C GLU A 112 -21.25 18.61 -2.28
N PRO A 113 -20.46 18.04 -3.23
CA PRO A 113 -19.08 18.43 -3.43
C PRO A 113 -19.02 19.89 -3.91
N CYS A 114 -18.02 20.63 -3.44
CA CYS A 114 -17.81 22.02 -3.86
C CYS A 114 -17.43 22.09 -5.35
N ALA A 115 -17.56 23.28 -5.96
CA ALA A 115 -17.26 23.48 -7.37
C ALA A 115 -15.81 23.07 -7.74
N ALA A 116 -14.85 23.25 -6.82
CA ALA A 116 -13.47 22.84 -7.05
C ALA A 116 -13.33 21.32 -7.15
N VAL A 117 -13.97 20.57 -6.24
CA VAL A 117 -14.02 19.09 -6.28
C VAL A 117 -14.65 18.61 -7.60
N ARG A 118 -15.78 19.20 -8.02
CA ARG A 118 -16.43 18.84 -9.30
C ARG A 118 -15.50 19.03 -10.50
N ARG A 119 -14.64 20.06 -10.49
CA ARG A 119 -13.65 20.28 -11.57
C ARG A 119 -12.60 19.18 -11.65
N TYR A 120 -12.15 18.64 -10.51
CA TYR A 120 -11.20 17.53 -10.50
C TYR A 120 -11.80 16.22 -11.05
N PHE A 121 -13.11 16.01 -10.85
CA PHE A 121 -13.80 14.84 -11.36
C PHE A 121 -14.33 14.97 -12.79
N ALA A 122 -14.40 16.19 -13.34
CA ALA A 122 -14.91 16.40 -14.69
C ALA A 122 -14.18 15.52 -15.74
N PRO A 123 -14.89 14.91 -16.70
CA PRO A 123 -16.32 15.08 -16.98
C PRO A 123 -17.24 14.19 -16.12
N MET A 124 -16.70 13.37 -15.23
CA MET A 124 -17.49 12.52 -14.34
C MET A 124 -18.12 13.36 -13.21
N GLU A 125 -19.37 13.05 -12.89
CA GLU A 125 -19.99 13.55 -11.66
C GLU A 125 -19.55 12.68 -10.48
N PHE A 126 -18.90 13.31 -9.49
CA PHE A 126 -18.53 12.62 -8.26
C PHE A 126 -19.78 12.19 -7.49
N THR A 127 -19.91 10.89 -7.26
CA THR A 127 -20.95 10.31 -6.42
C THR A 127 -20.27 9.61 -5.24
N PRO A 128 -20.51 10.01 -3.97
CA PRO A 128 -19.96 9.30 -2.83
C PRO A 128 -20.36 7.81 -2.86
N LEU A 129 -19.40 6.91 -2.69
CA LEU A 129 -19.64 5.47 -2.59
C LEU A 129 -19.82 5.07 -1.12
N SER A 130 -20.67 4.06 -0.88
CA SER A 130 -20.69 3.40 0.41
C SER A 130 -19.35 2.72 0.70
N THR A 131 -19.06 2.42 1.97
CA THR A 131 -17.86 1.67 2.35
C THR A 131 -17.77 0.32 1.64
N GLU A 132 -18.90 -0.37 1.45
CA GLU A 132 -18.97 -1.67 0.78
C GLU A 132 -18.68 -1.53 -0.72
N ASP A 133 -19.35 -0.61 -1.42
CA ASP A 133 -19.15 -0.37 -2.86
C ASP A 133 -17.70 0.05 -3.14
N ARG A 134 -17.13 0.89 -2.27
CA ARG A 134 -15.73 1.33 -2.40
C ARG A 134 -14.76 0.19 -2.14
N THR A 135 -15.03 -0.68 -1.17
CA THR A 135 -14.22 -1.89 -0.93
C THR A 135 -14.25 -2.79 -2.15
N GLN A 136 -15.42 -3.00 -2.75
CA GLN A 136 -15.57 -3.79 -3.95
C GLN A 136 -14.83 -3.16 -5.14
N LEU A 137 -14.99 -1.85 -5.36
CA LEU A 137 -14.31 -1.13 -6.43
C LEU A 137 -12.79 -1.22 -6.27
N GLN A 138 -12.25 -0.97 -5.07
CA GLN A 138 -10.82 -1.12 -4.78
C GLN A 138 -10.34 -2.54 -5.08
N SER A 139 -11.07 -3.55 -4.60
CA SER A 139 -10.72 -4.97 -4.80
C SER A 139 -10.61 -5.35 -6.29
N VAL A 140 -11.57 -4.92 -7.13
CA VAL A 140 -11.55 -5.21 -8.57
C VAL A 140 -10.51 -4.34 -9.29
N MET A 141 -10.44 -3.04 -8.95
CA MET A 141 -9.52 -2.09 -9.59
C MET A 141 -8.07 -2.52 -9.43
N PHE A 142 -7.66 -2.90 -8.23
CA PHE A 142 -6.27 -3.27 -7.98
C PHE A 142 -5.85 -4.57 -8.67
N GLN A 143 -6.80 -5.44 -9.04
CA GLN A 143 -6.51 -6.66 -9.82
C GLN A 143 -6.37 -6.38 -11.31
N CYS A 144 -6.68 -5.17 -11.77
CA CYS A 144 -6.64 -4.83 -13.17
C CYS A 144 -5.19 -4.57 -13.62
N PRO A 145 -4.75 -5.13 -14.77
CA PRO A 145 -3.39 -4.91 -15.28
C PRO A 145 -3.06 -3.44 -15.61
N TRP A 146 -4.09 -2.62 -15.81
CA TRP A 146 -3.93 -1.20 -16.07
C TRP A 146 -3.63 -0.40 -14.81
N PHE A 147 -3.91 -0.94 -13.61
CA PHE A 147 -3.61 -0.26 -12.36
C PHE A 147 -2.12 -0.47 -12.02
N THR A 148 -1.36 0.61 -12.00
CA THR A 148 0.09 0.59 -11.72
C THR A 148 0.44 1.59 -10.63
N ALA A 149 1.58 1.37 -9.97
CA ALA A 149 2.12 2.31 -9.00
C ALA A 149 2.22 3.73 -9.59
N ASP A 150 2.74 3.88 -10.80
CA ASP A 150 2.93 5.21 -11.43
C ASP A 150 1.61 5.95 -11.66
N ARG A 151 0.55 5.23 -12.06
CA ARG A 151 -0.78 5.83 -12.21
C ARG A 151 -1.37 6.26 -10.87
N LEU A 152 -1.19 5.45 -9.83
CA LEU A 152 -1.59 5.83 -8.48
C LEU A 152 -0.83 7.09 -8.03
N ARG A 153 0.50 7.10 -8.19
CA ARG A 153 1.38 8.24 -7.84
C ARG A 153 0.97 9.52 -8.56
N ALA A 154 0.64 9.44 -9.85
CA ALA A 154 0.17 10.57 -10.63
C ALA A 154 -1.12 11.21 -10.05
N GLN A 155 -1.93 10.46 -9.31
CA GLN A 155 -3.15 10.95 -8.68
C GLN A 155 -2.97 11.40 -7.22
N VAL A 156 -1.85 11.07 -6.55
CA VAL A 156 -1.61 11.39 -5.13
C VAL A 156 -1.73 12.89 -4.87
N SER A 157 -1.15 13.74 -5.72
CA SER A 157 -1.27 15.20 -5.55
C SER A 157 -2.73 15.66 -5.60
N THR A 158 -3.52 15.10 -6.52
CA THR A 158 -4.93 15.45 -6.70
C THR A 158 -5.76 14.99 -5.51
N LEU A 159 -5.51 13.77 -5.02
CA LEU A 159 -6.13 13.25 -3.79
C LEU A 159 -5.83 14.15 -2.59
N MET A 160 -4.60 14.68 -2.50
CA MET A 160 -4.26 15.64 -1.47
C MET A 160 -4.98 16.97 -1.61
N MET A 161 -5.12 17.49 -2.83
CA MET A 161 -5.91 18.70 -3.05
C MET A 161 -7.38 18.49 -2.68
N LEU A 162 -7.94 17.31 -2.96
CA LEU A 162 -9.30 16.96 -2.56
C LEU A 162 -9.45 16.94 -1.03
N ASN A 163 -8.47 16.38 -0.30
CA ASN A 163 -8.46 16.41 1.16
C ASN A 163 -8.33 17.84 1.71
N ILE A 164 -7.47 18.69 1.13
CA ILE A 164 -7.37 20.10 1.52
C ILE A 164 -8.70 20.83 1.30
N HIS A 165 -9.38 20.59 0.18
CA HIS A 165 -10.70 21.17 -0.06
C HIS A 165 -11.74 20.72 0.97
N GLN A 166 -11.72 19.45 1.36
CA GLN A 166 -12.70 18.86 2.26
C GLN A 166 -12.48 19.23 3.72
N TYR A 167 -11.24 19.23 4.18
CA TYR A 167 -10.89 19.34 5.60
C TYR A 167 -10.27 20.69 5.98
N TRP A 168 -9.87 21.52 5.01
CA TRP A 168 -9.30 22.83 5.30
C TRP A 168 -10.15 23.95 4.70
N LEU A 169 -10.17 24.07 3.37
CA LEU A 169 -10.78 25.21 2.68
C LEU A 169 -12.29 25.36 2.90
N LYS A 170 -12.99 24.30 3.29
CA LYS A 170 -14.43 24.32 3.53
C LYS A 170 -14.79 24.96 4.87
N ASP A 171 -14.00 24.71 5.91
CA ASP A 171 -14.35 25.05 7.29
C ASP A 171 -13.36 26.03 7.95
N VAL A 172 -12.15 26.18 7.40
CA VAL A 172 -11.09 27.02 7.95
C VAL A 172 -10.97 28.31 7.14
N THR A 173 -11.08 29.44 7.84
CA THR A 173 -10.85 30.77 7.29
C THR A 173 -9.39 31.15 7.49
N MET A 174 -8.71 31.49 6.39
CA MET A 174 -7.34 31.98 6.42
C MET A 174 -7.26 33.44 5.99
N GLU A 175 -6.17 34.09 6.38
CA GLU A 175 -5.77 35.39 5.86
C GLU A 175 -5.54 35.38 4.33
N PRO A 176 -5.71 36.51 3.64
CA PRO A 176 -5.52 36.58 2.18
C PRO A 176 -4.14 36.11 1.68
N GLN A 177 -3.09 36.38 2.46
CA GLN A 177 -1.72 35.96 2.12
C GLN A 177 -1.58 34.43 2.16
N GLN A 178 -2.07 33.81 3.24
CA GLN A 178 -2.12 32.35 3.41
C GLN A 178 -2.95 31.69 2.29
N LYS A 179 -4.11 32.25 1.93
CA LYS A 179 -4.92 31.77 0.80
C LYS A 179 -4.18 31.82 -0.52
N THR A 180 -3.44 32.89 -0.77
CA THR A 180 -2.67 33.06 -2.02
C THR A 180 -1.53 32.06 -2.08
N ALA A 181 -0.80 31.89 -0.98
CA ALA A 181 0.27 30.92 -0.87
C ALA A 181 -0.24 29.48 -1.05
N LEU A 182 -1.40 29.15 -0.46
CA LEU A 182 -2.01 27.84 -0.64
C LEU A 182 -2.43 27.64 -2.10
N ALA A 183 -3.03 28.65 -2.74
CA ALA A 183 -3.37 28.57 -4.16
C ALA A 183 -2.14 28.35 -5.06
N GLN A 184 -0.98 28.93 -4.71
CA GLN A 184 0.29 28.67 -5.40
C GLN A 184 0.80 27.23 -5.17
N LEU A 185 0.64 26.69 -3.97
CA LEU A 185 0.95 25.28 -3.70
C LEU A 185 0.05 24.36 -4.54
N MET A 186 -1.26 24.65 -4.58
CA MET A 186 -2.24 23.87 -5.34
C MET A 186 -2.00 23.93 -6.85
N SER A 187 -1.36 24.99 -7.36
CA SER A 187 -0.94 25.10 -8.76
C SER A 187 0.42 24.42 -9.06
N LYS A 188 0.98 23.69 -8.09
CA LYS A 188 2.27 22.98 -8.16
C LYS A 188 3.48 23.89 -8.40
N ALA A 189 3.52 25.06 -7.74
CA ALA A 189 4.71 25.90 -7.74
C ALA A 189 5.79 25.30 -6.82
N ASP A 190 6.98 25.01 -7.35
CA ASP A 190 8.05 24.19 -6.71
C ASP A 190 8.56 24.70 -5.34
N ASN A 191 8.24 25.94 -4.95
CA ASN A 191 8.72 26.60 -3.72
C ASN A 191 7.60 27.13 -2.81
N ALA A 192 6.36 26.70 -3.00
CA ALA A 192 5.27 27.18 -2.15
C ALA A 192 5.42 26.66 -0.69
N PRO A 193 5.04 27.46 0.31
CA PRO A 193 5.06 27.04 1.70
C PRO A 193 4.14 25.83 1.92
N ARG A 194 4.45 25.03 2.93
CA ARG A 194 3.69 23.81 3.27
C ARG A 194 2.97 23.91 4.60
N ASP A 195 3.13 25.04 5.27
CA ASP A 195 2.56 25.37 6.56
C ASP A 195 1.58 26.53 6.35
N PHE A 196 0.34 26.36 6.78
CA PHE A 196 -0.70 27.36 6.64
C PHE A 196 -1.46 27.55 7.94
N HIS A 197 -1.77 28.80 8.26
CA HIS A 197 -2.51 29.14 9.48
C HIS A 197 -3.95 29.58 9.16
N GLY A 198 -4.91 29.20 10.00
CA GLY A 198 -6.28 29.71 9.92
C GLY A 198 -7.17 29.36 11.10
N ASP A 199 -8.34 29.98 11.13
CA ASP A 199 -9.35 29.83 12.18
C ASP A 199 -10.55 29.03 11.66
N GLY A 200 -10.98 28.04 12.42
CA GLY A 200 -12.05 27.13 12.03
C GLY A 200 -13.00 26.77 13.16
N PRO A 201 -13.95 25.85 12.91
CA PRO A 201 -14.83 25.32 13.94
C PRO A 201 -14.05 24.59 15.03
N PRO A 202 -14.69 24.21 16.16
CA PRO A 202 -14.06 23.39 17.18
C PRO A 202 -13.48 22.09 16.62
N LEU A 203 -12.38 21.59 17.22
CA LEU A 203 -11.67 20.39 16.74
C LEU A 203 -12.60 19.19 16.54
N GLN A 204 -13.60 19.03 17.43
CA GLN A 204 -14.61 17.98 17.37
C GLN A 204 -15.27 17.85 15.99
N HIS A 205 -15.50 18.96 15.28
CA HIS A 205 -16.06 18.97 13.93
C HIS A 205 -15.23 18.16 12.93
N PHE A 206 -13.90 18.25 13.01
CA PHE A 206 -13.01 17.47 12.15
C PHE A 206 -12.98 15.99 12.55
N LEU A 207 -13.05 15.73 13.86
CA LEU A 207 -13.03 14.37 14.41
C LEU A 207 -14.25 13.57 14.00
N ASP A 208 -15.43 14.18 14.08
CA ASP A 208 -16.69 13.58 13.68
C ASP A 208 -16.69 13.22 12.19
N LYS A 209 -16.08 14.07 11.34
CA LYS A 209 -15.93 13.78 9.90
C LYS A 209 -15.01 12.60 9.60
N LEU A 210 -14.00 12.38 10.43
CA LEU A 210 -13.01 11.34 10.21
C LEU A 210 -13.41 9.99 10.81
N ASN A 211 -14.47 9.93 11.64
CA ASN A 211 -14.77 8.78 12.49
C ASN A 211 -13.53 8.32 13.27
N HIS A 212 -12.68 9.27 13.68
CA HIS A 212 -11.40 8.94 14.29
C HIS A 212 -11.64 8.30 15.67
N PRO A 213 -11.14 7.09 15.95
CA PRO A 213 -11.23 6.53 17.29
C PRO A 213 -10.36 7.40 18.20
N PHE A 214 -10.99 8.10 19.15
CA PHE A 214 -10.28 8.88 20.15
C PHE A 214 -10.02 8.04 21.38
N ASP A 215 -8.91 8.35 22.06
CA ASP A 215 -8.81 8.08 23.48
C ASP A 215 -9.91 8.87 24.20
N GLU A 216 -10.85 8.16 24.84
CA GLU A 216 -11.94 8.78 25.60
C GLU A 216 -11.42 9.77 26.65
N HIS A 217 -10.18 9.60 27.11
CA HIS A 217 -9.54 10.48 28.08
C HIS A 217 -9.43 11.92 27.55
N ASN A 218 -9.00 12.09 26.30
CA ASN A 218 -8.82 13.43 25.70
C ASN A 218 -10.15 14.01 25.18
N ARG A 219 -11.16 13.16 24.91
CA ARG A 219 -12.48 13.59 24.40
C ARG A 219 -13.13 14.66 25.28
N ARG A 220 -13.04 14.54 26.61
CA ARG A 220 -13.62 15.53 27.54
C ARG A 220 -12.95 16.89 27.43
N GLU A 221 -11.64 16.93 27.18
CA GLU A 221 -10.88 18.17 27.09
C GLU A 221 -11.06 18.87 25.73
N TYR A 222 -11.33 18.12 24.66
CA TYR A 222 -11.73 18.73 23.37
C TYR A 222 -13.12 19.36 23.43
N LEU A 223 -14.06 18.70 24.13
CA LEU A 223 -15.44 19.15 24.26
C LEU A 223 -15.59 20.36 25.20
N SER A 224 -14.61 20.63 26.06
CA SER A 224 -14.70 21.69 27.07
C SER A 224 -14.39 23.10 26.54
N SER A 225 -13.86 23.24 25.31
CA SER A 225 -13.62 24.55 24.68
C SER A 225 -14.58 24.81 23.50
N PRO A 226 -15.81 25.27 23.75
CA PRO A 226 -16.71 25.68 22.68
C PRO A 226 -16.17 26.94 21.97
N GLY A 227 -16.41 27.04 20.66
CA GLY A 227 -16.03 28.21 19.84
C GLY A 227 -14.98 27.93 18.76
N ALA A 228 -14.63 28.97 18.02
CA ALA A 228 -13.64 28.88 16.94
C ALA A 228 -12.24 28.59 17.51
N HIS A 229 -11.49 27.73 16.84
CA HIS A 229 -10.12 27.37 17.21
C HIS A 229 -9.18 27.79 16.08
N SER A 230 -7.95 28.16 16.42
CA SER A 230 -6.89 28.39 15.43
C SER A 230 -6.09 27.12 15.19
N TYR A 231 -5.71 26.94 13.94
CA TYR A 231 -5.08 25.73 13.42
C TYR A 231 -3.88 26.05 12.52
N ASP A 232 -2.93 25.14 12.53
CA ASP A 232 -1.87 25.03 11.53
C ASP A 232 -2.11 23.78 10.68
N LEU A 233 -2.15 23.94 9.36
CA LEU A 233 -2.10 22.88 8.38
C LEU A 233 -0.65 22.68 7.93
N HIS A 234 -0.12 21.48 8.15
CA HIS A 234 1.17 21.05 7.61
C HIS A 234 0.96 19.97 6.55
N ILE A 235 1.65 20.09 5.41
CA ILE A 235 1.54 19.16 4.28
C ILE A 235 2.85 18.38 4.13
N SER A 236 2.86 17.13 4.61
CA SER A 236 4.05 16.29 4.67
C SER A 236 4.25 15.48 3.39
N ASP A 237 5.13 15.97 2.50
CA ASP A 237 5.56 15.30 1.27
C ASP A 237 4.41 14.70 0.42
N TYR A 238 3.23 15.31 0.51
CA TYR A 238 1.98 14.87 -0.14
C TYR A 238 1.58 13.42 0.16
N MET A 239 2.05 12.84 1.26
CA MET A 239 1.56 11.56 1.78
C MET A 239 0.45 11.76 2.80
N GLU A 240 0.42 12.93 3.43
CA GLU A 240 -0.43 13.22 4.57
C GLU A 240 -0.66 14.72 4.76
N LEU A 241 -1.82 15.06 5.30
CA LEU A 241 -2.11 16.37 5.90
C LEU A 241 -2.12 16.22 7.42
N GLU A 242 -1.49 17.16 8.08
CA GLU A 242 -1.54 17.31 9.54
C GLU A 242 -2.26 18.62 9.88
N ILE A 243 -3.31 18.55 10.68
CA ILE A 243 -4.00 19.72 11.20
C ILE A 243 -3.74 19.76 12.71
N ARG A 244 -3.04 20.79 13.16
CA ARG A 244 -2.65 20.99 14.56
C ARG A 244 -3.39 22.18 15.12
N ARG A 245 -3.89 22.08 16.35
CA ARG A 245 -4.50 23.21 17.05
C ARG A 245 -3.42 24.03 17.75
N THR A 246 -3.41 25.36 17.58
CA THR A 246 -2.33 26.23 18.10
C THR A 246 -2.61 26.85 19.46
N ASN A 247 -3.88 27.08 19.81
CA ASN A 247 -4.23 27.96 20.94
C ASN A 247 -4.29 27.26 22.31
N MET A 248 -3.78 26.03 22.45
CA MET A 248 -3.84 25.26 23.69
C MET A 248 -2.48 24.61 24.00
N PRO A 249 -1.61 25.26 24.81
CA PRO A 249 -0.28 24.73 25.12
C PRO A 249 -0.30 23.42 25.93
N LYS A 250 -1.42 23.06 26.55
CA LYS A 250 -1.59 21.80 27.30
C LYS A 250 -1.98 20.60 26.43
N LEU A 251 -2.40 20.84 25.19
CA LEU A 251 -2.90 19.82 24.27
C LEU A 251 -2.10 19.78 22.96
N THR A 252 -0.78 19.92 23.09
CA THR A 252 0.18 19.79 21.98
C THR A 252 0.05 18.50 21.16
N ASP A 253 -0.66 17.50 21.68
CA ASP A 253 -0.88 16.20 21.03
C ASP A 253 -2.15 16.14 20.17
N ALA A 254 -2.92 17.23 20.07
CA ALA A 254 -4.13 17.30 19.26
C ALA A 254 -3.82 17.46 17.76
N VAL A 255 -3.20 16.44 17.17
CA VAL A 255 -2.85 16.40 15.76
C VAL A 255 -3.83 15.50 15.01
N ILE A 256 -4.55 16.07 14.07
CA ILE A 256 -5.38 15.32 13.13
C ILE A 256 -4.54 14.98 11.92
N ARG A 257 -4.50 13.69 11.59
CA ARG A 257 -3.69 13.13 10.51
C ARG A 257 -4.62 12.58 9.42
N ILE A 258 -4.42 13.00 8.18
CA ILE A 258 -5.28 12.64 7.04
C ILE A 258 -4.39 12.10 5.92
N PRO A 259 -4.42 10.78 5.63
CA PRO A 259 -3.59 10.19 4.60
C PRO A 259 -4.01 10.63 3.21
N ALA A 260 -3.07 10.58 2.26
CA ALA A 260 -3.33 10.90 0.86
C ALA A 260 -4.43 10.03 0.25
N ILE A 261 -4.44 8.73 0.57
CA ILE A 261 -5.44 7.79 0.08
C ILE A 261 -6.21 7.15 1.23
N SER A 262 -7.52 6.98 1.03
CA SER A 262 -8.40 6.24 1.92
C SER A 262 -8.54 4.80 1.44
N LEU A 263 -7.60 3.95 1.87
CA LEU A 263 -7.59 2.53 1.55
C LEU A 263 -8.45 1.72 2.55
N LEU A 264 -9.14 0.69 2.07
CA LEU A 264 -9.96 -0.22 2.91
C LEU A 264 -9.43 -1.65 2.94
N CYS A 265 -8.74 -2.07 1.88
CA CYS A 265 -8.12 -3.39 1.79
C CYS A 265 -6.88 -3.34 0.92
N ILE A 266 -5.92 -4.23 1.21
CA ILE A 266 -4.80 -4.49 0.32
C ILE A 266 -5.05 -5.83 -0.38
N PRO A 267 -5.02 -5.87 -1.73
CA PRO A 267 -5.21 -7.10 -2.50
C PRO A 267 -4.16 -8.14 -2.21
N ASP A 268 -4.61 -9.38 -2.07
CA ASP A 268 -3.72 -10.50 -1.77
C ASP A 268 -2.62 -10.73 -2.81
N HIS A 269 -2.88 -10.44 -4.09
CA HIS A 269 -1.88 -10.70 -5.13
C HIS A 269 -0.61 -9.85 -4.95
N LEU A 270 -0.73 -8.62 -4.42
CA LEU A 270 0.40 -7.71 -4.20
C LEU A 270 1.38 -8.21 -3.15
N TYR A 271 0.94 -9.08 -2.24
CA TYR A 271 1.78 -9.61 -1.16
C TYR A 271 1.96 -11.13 -1.16
N ARG A 272 1.26 -11.89 -2.01
CA ARG A 272 1.49 -13.35 -2.12
C ARG A 272 2.82 -13.68 -2.80
N GLY A 273 3.25 -12.85 -3.76
CA GLY A 273 4.35 -13.14 -4.67
C GLY A 273 4.02 -14.24 -5.69
N ASP A 274 4.81 -14.32 -6.77
CA ASP A 274 4.73 -15.41 -7.74
C ASP A 274 5.57 -16.61 -7.30
N SER A 275 5.58 -17.71 -8.07
CA SER A 275 6.24 -18.97 -7.71
C SER A 275 7.74 -18.85 -7.37
N ASP A 276 8.41 -17.84 -7.95
CA ASP A 276 9.87 -17.72 -7.93
C ASP A 276 10.39 -16.35 -7.46
N HIS A 277 9.61 -15.27 -7.59
CA HIS A 277 10.01 -13.92 -7.15
C HIS A 277 8.80 -13.00 -6.93
N PHE A 278 9.04 -11.84 -6.31
CA PHE A 278 8.06 -10.77 -6.25
C PHE A 278 8.25 -9.85 -7.46
N PRO A 279 7.20 -9.59 -8.26
CA PRO A 279 7.29 -8.59 -9.32
C PRO A 279 7.65 -7.22 -8.72
N THR A 280 8.63 -6.55 -9.31
CA THR A 280 9.09 -5.24 -8.82
C THR A 280 7.96 -4.21 -8.83
N GLU A 281 7.06 -4.28 -9.82
CA GLU A 281 5.90 -3.39 -9.92
C GLU A 281 4.85 -3.63 -8.83
N ASP A 282 4.64 -4.88 -8.42
CA ASP A 282 3.72 -5.21 -7.32
C ASP A 282 4.27 -4.67 -5.99
N LEU A 283 5.58 -4.83 -5.74
CA LEU A 283 6.22 -4.26 -4.55
C LEU A 283 6.19 -2.73 -4.54
N LYS A 284 6.45 -2.09 -5.69
CA LYS A 284 6.30 -0.64 -5.83
C LYS A 284 4.87 -0.20 -5.54
N THR A 285 3.88 -0.94 -6.04
CA THR A 285 2.46 -0.65 -5.82
C THR A 285 2.11 -0.82 -4.33
N LEU A 286 2.56 -1.90 -3.71
CA LEU A 286 2.37 -2.18 -2.28
C LEU A 286 2.97 -1.08 -1.40
N GLU A 287 4.20 -0.66 -1.64
CA GLU A 287 4.83 0.43 -0.89
C GLU A 287 4.15 1.77 -1.12
N THR A 288 3.68 2.04 -2.35
CA THR A 288 2.91 3.26 -2.65
C THR A 288 1.61 3.27 -1.85
N LEU A 289 0.86 2.16 -1.86
CA LEU A 289 -0.37 2.02 -1.10
C LEU A 289 -0.09 2.18 0.40
N ARG A 290 0.94 1.52 0.93
CA ARG A 290 1.33 1.60 2.34
C ARG A 290 1.61 3.03 2.77
N LEU A 291 2.50 3.72 2.06
CA LEU A 291 2.94 5.07 2.41
C LEU A 291 1.81 6.10 2.26
N CYS A 292 1.11 6.11 1.13
CA CYS A 292 0.05 7.08 0.89
C CYS A 292 -1.20 6.84 1.75
N SER A 293 -1.35 5.64 2.34
CA SER A 293 -2.44 5.31 3.27
C SER A 293 -2.10 5.61 4.73
N GLY A 294 -0.94 6.22 5.01
CA GLY A 294 -0.51 6.53 6.37
C GLY A 294 0.03 5.34 7.16
N LEU A 295 0.32 4.19 6.52
CA LEU A 295 0.86 2.99 7.19
C LEU A 295 2.37 3.09 7.44
N PHE A 296 2.77 4.17 8.12
CA PHE A 296 4.12 4.47 8.54
C PHE A 296 4.10 5.25 9.87
N LEU A 297 5.27 5.30 10.53
CA LEU A 297 5.45 6.10 11.74
C LEU A 297 6.24 7.37 11.41
N ALA A 298 5.64 8.52 11.70
CA ALA A 298 6.32 9.80 11.66
C ALA A 298 6.96 10.08 13.04
N PRO A 299 8.21 10.56 13.10
CA PRO A 299 8.86 10.90 14.37
C PRO A 299 8.04 11.93 15.16
N GLY A 300 7.79 11.65 16.44
CA GLY A 300 7.08 12.56 17.34
C GLY A 300 5.57 12.65 17.13
N LEU A 301 4.98 11.81 16.26
CA LEU A 301 3.54 11.77 16.04
C LEU A 301 2.93 10.42 16.44
N PRO A 302 1.68 10.41 16.94
CA PRO A 302 0.98 9.17 17.23
C PRO A 302 0.71 8.39 15.93
N PRO A 303 0.68 7.04 15.97
CA PRO A 303 0.32 6.22 14.82
C PRO A 303 -1.11 6.52 14.37
N LEU A 304 -1.37 6.42 13.07
CA LEU A 304 -2.70 6.62 12.51
C LEU A 304 -3.49 5.30 12.62
N PRO A 305 -4.64 5.28 13.31
CA PRO A 305 -5.50 4.11 13.34
C PRO A 305 -5.96 3.75 11.91
N THR A 306 -5.82 2.48 11.54
CA THR A 306 -6.14 2.04 10.18
C THR A 306 -7.37 1.14 10.11
N PRO A 307 -8.37 1.45 9.26
CA PRO A 307 -9.48 0.55 8.97
C PRO A 307 -9.09 -0.54 7.95
N ILE A 308 -7.85 -0.55 7.47
CA ILE A 308 -7.41 -1.44 6.40
C ILE A 308 -7.39 -2.88 6.89
N THR A 309 -8.07 -3.73 6.15
CA THR A 309 -8.05 -5.18 6.38
C THR A 309 -6.98 -5.84 5.51
N ILE A 310 -6.26 -6.80 6.11
CA ILE A 310 -5.26 -7.62 5.43
C ILE A 310 -5.62 -9.10 5.56
N ASN A 311 -5.46 -9.86 4.48
CA ASN A 311 -5.56 -11.32 4.54
C ASN A 311 -4.27 -11.89 5.11
N ARG A 312 -4.22 -11.98 6.44
CA ARG A 312 -3.04 -12.44 7.18
C ARG A 312 -2.49 -13.79 6.68
N PRO A 313 -3.30 -14.85 6.44
CA PRO A 313 -2.81 -16.08 5.82
C PRO A 313 -2.12 -15.88 4.46
N ALA A 314 -2.65 -15.01 3.60
CA ALA A 314 -2.03 -14.69 2.31
C ALA A 314 -0.73 -13.90 2.49
N LEU A 315 -0.67 -12.98 3.46
CA LEU A 315 0.55 -12.25 3.82
C LEU A 315 1.64 -13.19 4.33
N HIS A 316 1.33 -14.12 5.24
CA HIS A 316 2.30 -15.11 5.71
C HIS A 316 2.83 -16.01 4.58
N ARG A 317 1.98 -16.38 3.60
CA ARG A 317 2.46 -17.08 2.39
C ARG A 317 3.46 -16.21 1.62
N GLY A 318 3.19 -14.92 1.50
CA GLY A 318 4.11 -13.92 0.98
C GLY A 318 5.46 -13.89 1.68
N VAL A 319 5.45 -13.80 3.01
CA VAL A 319 6.67 -13.82 3.84
C VAL A 319 7.46 -15.11 3.64
N LYS A 320 6.78 -16.27 3.58
CA LYS A 320 7.44 -17.54 3.27
C LYS A 320 8.07 -17.54 1.88
N MET A 321 7.40 -16.91 0.91
CA MET A 321 7.90 -16.79 -0.45
C MET A 321 9.12 -15.87 -0.53
N SER A 322 9.10 -14.71 0.14
CA SER A 322 10.22 -13.76 0.13
C SER A 322 11.46 -14.36 0.82
N ILE A 323 11.29 -15.15 1.87
CA ILE A 323 12.36 -15.94 2.48
C ILE A 323 12.92 -16.97 1.47
N LYS A 324 12.06 -17.68 0.74
CA LYS A 324 12.46 -18.70 -0.24
C LYS A 324 13.21 -18.08 -1.42
N SER A 325 12.70 -16.98 -1.98
CA SER A 325 13.29 -16.24 -3.10
C SER A 325 14.46 -15.35 -2.68
N LYS A 326 14.70 -15.18 -1.37
CA LYS A 326 15.74 -14.32 -0.79
C LYS A 326 15.54 -12.85 -1.16
N ASP A 327 14.28 -12.45 -1.31
CA ASP A 327 13.89 -11.08 -1.60
C ASP A 327 13.75 -10.28 -0.29
N PHE A 328 14.84 -9.61 0.07
CA PHE A 328 14.91 -8.81 1.29
C PHE A 328 13.96 -7.62 1.29
N VAL A 329 13.72 -7.02 0.12
CA VAL A 329 12.86 -5.85 -0.02
C VAL A 329 11.41 -6.26 0.22
N ALA A 330 10.97 -7.33 -0.45
CA ALA A 330 9.65 -7.92 -0.22
C ALA A 330 9.45 -8.31 1.24
N LEU A 331 10.39 -9.07 1.83
CA LEU A 331 10.31 -9.48 3.23
C LEU A 331 10.11 -8.29 4.16
N THR A 332 10.88 -7.23 3.96
CA THR A 332 10.85 -6.03 4.80
C THR A 332 9.51 -5.30 4.67
N SER A 333 9.04 -5.07 3.44
CA SER A 333 7.75 -4.41 3.17
C SER A 333 6.57 -5.19 3.74
N LEU A 334 6.57 -6.51 3.63
CA LEU A 334 5.51 -7.37 4.16
C LEU A 334 5.46 -7.36 5.69
N LEU A 335 6.62 -7.40 6.35
CA LEU A 335 6.69 -7.36 7.82
C LEU A 335 6.28 -5.99 8.37
N LYS A 336 6.66 -4.88 7.70
CA LYS A 336 6.16 -3.53 8.05
C LYS A 336 4.65 -3.45 7.96
N LEU A 337 4.09 -3.97 6.87
CA LEU A 337 2.65 -3.95 6.65
C LEU A 337 1.91 -4.76 7.71
N GLU A 338 2.35 -6.00 7.97
CA GLU A 338 1.73 -6.85 9.00
C GLU A 338 1.82 -6.18 10.38
N GLU A 339 3.00 -5.72 10.77
CA GLU A 339 3.22 -5.10 12.07
C GLU A 339 2.32 -3.86 12.26
N TYR A 340 2.24 -2.98 11.26
CA TYR A 340 1.41 -1.79 11.34
C TYR A 340 -0.08 -2.13 11.48
N CYS A 341 -0.60 -3.00 10.60
CA CYS A 341 -2.01 -3.37 10.61
C CYS A 341 -2.42 -4.11 11.89
N ILE A 342 -1.52 -4.92 12.48
CA ILE A 342 -1.82 -5.64 13.72
C ILE A 342 -1.69 -4.74 14.95
N ARG A 343 -0.70 -3.83 15.01
CA ARG A 343 -0.50 -2.93 16.16
C ARG A 343 -1.45 -1.73 16.18
N PHE A 344 -1.84 -1.22 15.01
CA PHE A 344 -2.58 0.04 14.87
C PHE A 344 -3.91 -0.11 14.11
N GLY A 345 -4.37 -1.33 13.88
CA GLY A 345 -5.69 -1.59 13.32
C GLY A 345 -6.83 -1.14 14.24
N THR A 346 -8.00 -0.82 13.69
CA THR A 346 -9.17 -0.42 14.49
C THR A 346 -9.72 -1.51 15.42
N GLN A 347 -9.31 -2.77 15.22
CA GLN A 347 -9.69 -3.91 16.06
C GLN A 347 -8.60 -4.32 17.06
N VAL A 348 -7.59 -3.47 17.28
CA VAL A 348 -6.48 -3.79 18.19
C VAL A 348 -7.01 -4.08 19.59
N ARG A 349 -6.62 -5.25 20.08
CA ARG A 349 -6.71 -5.64 21.48
C ARG A 349 -5.29 -5.58 22.03
N ASP A 350 -5.13 -5.33 23.33
CA ASP A 350 -3.83 -5.29 24.03
C ASP A 350 -3.08 -6.63 23.94
N HIS A 351 -2.40 -6.89 22.82
CA HIS A 351 -1.73 -8.16 22.54
C HIS A 351 -0.33 -7.88 21.97
N ILE A 352 0.60 -8.75 22.36
CA ILE A 352 1.95 -8.82 21.79
C ILE A 352 1.84 -9.10 20.29
N TYR A 353 2.60 -8.36 19.48
CA TYR A 353 2.68 -8.65 18.05
C TYR A 353 3.61 -9.84 17.82
N LEU A 354 3.05 -10.94 17.30
CA LEU A 354 3.77 -12.17 16.99
C LEU A 354 3.61 -12.51 15.50
N ILE A 355 4.69 -12.98 14.89
CA ILE A 355 4.72 -13.58 13.55
C ILE A 355 4.81 -15.11 13.66
N SER A 356 4.70 -15.82 12.54
CA SER A 356 4.80 -17.29 12.55
C SER A 356 6.23 -17.75 12.86
N GLU A 357 6.39 -18.61 13.88
CA GLU A 357 7.65 -19.27 14.23
C GLU A 357 8.27 -20.04 13.04
N GLU A 358 7.42 -20.56 12.14
CA GLU A 358 7.84 -21.28 10.93
C GLU A 358 8.77 -20.42 10.04
N HIS A 359 8.62 -19.09 10.09
CA HIS A 359 9.49 -18.18 9.33
C HIS A 359 10.95 -18.30 9.79
N PHE A 360 11.21 -18.38 11.09
CA PHE A 360 12.56 -18.56 11.65
C PHE A 360 13.14 -19.93 11.30
N ILE A 361 12.34 -20.99 11.45
CA ILE A 361 12.71 -22.36 11.09
C ILE A 361 13.10 -22.43 9.61
N ARG A 362 12.33 -21.76 8.74
CA ARG A 362 12.57 -21.74 7.29
C ARG A 362 13.88 -21.04 6.97
N VAL A 363 14.20 -19.91 7.59
CA VAL A 363 15.51 -19.25 7.45
C VAL A 363 16.63 -20.16 7.94
N ALA A 364 16.48 -20.83 9.08
CA ALA A 364 17.47 -21.77 9.61
C ALA A 364 17.75 -22.93 8.65
N ARG A 365 16.74 -23.41 7.91
CA ARG A 365 16.85 -24.49 6.91
C ARG A 365 17.42 -24.07 5.55
N LEU A 366 17.48 -22.77 5.22
CA LEU A 366 17.98 -22.32 3.90
C LEU A 366 19.42 -22.82 3.64
N ARG A 367 19.76 -23.09 2.38
CA ARG A 367 21.15 -23.32 1.97
C ARG A 367 21.71 -22.02 1.38
N GLU A 368 22.14 -21.11 2.24
CA GLU A 368 22.60 -19.78 1.85
C GLU A 368 23.82 -19.35 2.67
N HIS A 369 24.55 -18.34 2.18
CA HIS A 369 25.66 -17.74 2.90
C HIS A 369 25.26 -17.30 4.33
N PRO A 370 26.07 -17.58 5.37
CA PRO A 370 25.73 -17.28 6.76
C PRO A 370 25.33 -15.83 7.01
N ILE A 371 26.03 -14.87 6.39
CA ILE A 371 25.72 -13.44 6.52
C ILE A 371 24.29 -13.16 6.01
N LYS A 372 23.93 -13.65 4.82
CA LYS A 372 22.58 -13.45 4.26
C LYS A 372 21.49 -14.08 5.13
N LYS A 373 21.77 -15.25 5.74
CA LYS A 373 20.86 -15.84 6.73
C LYS A 373 20.68 -14.95 7.93
N VAL A 374 21.76 -14.41 8.51
CA VAL A 374 21.67 -13.49 9.63
C VAL A 374 20.90 -12.24 9.25
N VAL A 375 21.04 -11.72 8.03
CA VAL A 375 20.23 -10.58 7.55
C VAL A 375 18.74 -10.93 7.49
N LEU A 376 18.36 -12.10 6.96
CA LEU A 376 16.96 -12.55 6.97
C LEU A 376 16.44 -12.73 8.40
N PHE A 377 17.23 -13.40 9.25
CA PHE A 377 16.88 -13.67 10.64
C PHE A 377 16.72 -12.37 11.44
N ARG A 378 17.62 -11.40 11.20
CA ARG A 378 17.53 -10.05 11.77
C ARG A 378 16.24 -9.35 11.40
N ASN A 379 15.80 -9.43 10.14
CA ASN A 379 14.53 -8.81 9.75
C ASN A 379 13.35 -9.47 10.47
N LEU A 380 13.37 -10.79 10.68
CA LEU A 380 12.34 -11.47 11.46
C LEU A 380 12.38 -11.06 12.94
N LEU A 381 13.57 -11.00 13.55
CA LEU A 381 13.75 -10.51 14.92
C LEU A 381 13.22 -9.08 15.09
N ARG A 382 13.53 -8.19 14.14
CA ARG A 382 13.07 -6.80 14.15
C ARG A 382 11.55 -6.68 14.04
N ALA A 383 10.87 -7.62 13.38
CA ALA A 383 9.42 -7.67 13.37
C ALA A 383 8.87 -8.17 14.70
N SER A 384 9.37 -9.30 15.19
CA SER A 384 8.97 -9.88 16.48
C SER A 384 10.00 -10.90 16.93
N ALA A 385 10.90 -10.50 17.83
CA ALA A 385 11.88 -11.41 18.42
C ALA A 385 11.22 -12.46 19.30
N GLU A 386 10.08 -12.12 19.89
CA GLU A 386 9.30 -13.01 20.76
C GLU A 386 8.65 -14.17 19.98
N SER A 387 8.72 -14.15 18.65
CA SER A 387 8.26 -15.23 17.78
C SER A 387 9.35 -16.26 17.45
N VAL A 388 10.54 -16.16 18.06
CA VAL A 388 11.60 -17.16 17.89
C VAL A 388 11.19 -18.45 18.62
N PRO A 389 11.16 -19.61 17.95
CA PRO A 389 10.79 -20.88 18.60
C PRO A 389 11.89 -21.34 19.56
N PRO A 390 11.68 -21.32 20.90
CA PRO A 390 12.75 -21.52 21.88
C PRO A 390 13.37 -22.92 21.84
N MET A 391 12.62 -23.93 21.37
CA MET A 391 13.02 -25.34 21.34
C MET A 391 13.16 -25.91 19.91
N SER A 392 13.29 -25.06 18.88
CA SER A 392 13.48 -25.55 17.51
C SER A 392 14.89 -26.12 17.33
N GLU A 393 14.97 -27.43 17.05
CA GLU A 393 16.22 -28.10 16.72
C GLU A 393 16.94 -27.44 15.55
N GLU A 394 16.22 -26.97 14.53
CA GLU A 394 16.81 -26.34 13.36
C GLU A 394 17.45 -24.99 13.66
N VAL A 395 16.76 -24.17 14.46
CA VAL A 395 17.28 -22.87 14.88
C VAL A 395 18.49 -23.07 15.79
N ILE A 396 18.41 -23.98 16.77
CA ILE A 396 19.52 -24.31 17.68
C ILE A 396 20.73 -24.86 16.90
N ALA A 397 20.51 -25.80 15.98
CA ALA A 397 21.58 -26.40 15.18
C ALA A 397 22.23 -25.37 14.24
N TRP A 398 21.44 -24.48 13.63
CA TRP A 398 21.97 -23.37 12.83
C TRP A 398 22.77 -22.39 13.70
N ASN A 399 22.26 -22.05 14.88
CA ASN A 399 22.90 -21.12 15.80
C ASN A 399 24.24 -21.66 16.33
N ASN A 400 24.30 -22.93 16.73
CA ASN A 400 25.53 -23.59 17.18
C ASN A 400 26.63 -23.58 16.10
N LYS A 401 26.26 -23.72 14.82
CA LYS A 401 27.21 -23.60 13.69
C LYS A 401 27.79 -22.19 13.54
N ASN A 402 27.17 -21.17 14.12
CA ASN A 402 27.67 -19.79 14.08
C ASN A 402 28.64 -19.48 15.23
N LYS A 403 28.65 -20.27 16.32
CA LYS A 403 29.52 -20.05 17.49
C LYS A 403 31.01 -20.06 17.16
N THR A 404 31.42 -20.84 16.17
CA THR A 404 32.83 -20.98 15.76
C THR A 404 33.19 -20.14 14.55
N ARG A 405 32.26 -19.36 13.99
CA ARG A 405 32.52 -18.55 12.79
C ARG A 405 33.27 -17.28 13.16
N PRO A 406 34.23 -16.82 12.34
CA PRO A 406 34.89 -15.55 12.56
C PRO A 406 33.91 -14.39 12.40
N ALA A 407 34.11 -13.32 13.18
CA ALA A 407 33.36 -12.08 13.01
C ALA A 407 33.64 -11.44 11.65
N CYS A 408 32.67 -10.70 11.13
CA CYS A 408 32.82 -9.85 9.95
C CYS A 408 32.39 -8.41 10.28
N LYS A 409 32.51 -7.50 9.30
CA LYS A 409 32.15 -6.08 9.48
C LYS A 409 30.70 -5.85 9.93
N GLU A 410 29.79 -6.75 9.56
CA GLU A 410 28.36 -6.61 9.83
C GLU A 410 27.89 -7.34 11.08
N VAL A 411 28.52 -8.48 11.41
CA VAL A 411 28.05 -9.42 12.42
C VAL A 411 29.23 -10.04 13.17
N ASN A 412 29.16 -10.01 14.50
CA ASN A 412 29.99 -10.83 15.36
C ASN A 412 29.28 -12.17 15.60
N PHE A 413 29.56 -13.18 14.76
CA PHE A 413 28.82 -14.45 14.78
C PHE A 413 28.85 -15.18 16.14
N PRO A 414 29.99 -15.27 16.85
CA PRO A 414 30.02 -15.89 18.17
C PRO A 414 29.15 -15.13 19.17
N LYS A 415 29.26 -13.80 19.25
CA LYS A 415 28.44 -13.00 20.16
C LYS A 415 26.95 -13.12 19.83
N PHE A 416 26.59 -13.03 18.54
CA PHE A 416 25.21 -13.23 18.10
C PHE A 416 24.66 -14.60 18.48
N ALA A 417 25.48 -15.65 18.35
CA ALA A 417 25.04 -16.98 18.67
C ALA A 417 24.84 -17.22 20.17
N HIS A 418 25.70 -16.65 21.02
CA HIS A 418 25.50 -16.70 22.47
C HIS A 418 24.25 -15.91 22.86
N TRP A 419 24.15 -14.67 22.39
CA TRP A 419 22.98 -13.82 22.63
C TRP A 419 21.67 -14.50 22.24
N LEU A 420 21.59 -15.12 21.04
CA LEU A 420 20.37 -15.79 20.60
C LEU A 420 20.03 -17.01 21.46
N SER A 421 21.04 -17.76 21.91
CA SER A 421 20.84 -18.88 22.84
C SER A 421 20.30 -18.40 24.19
N ASP A 422 20.89 -17.36 24.76
CA ASP A 422 20.45 -16.80 26.04
C ASP A 422 19.03 -16.23 25.94
N PHE A 423 18.75 -15.48 24.87
CA PHE A 423 17.42 -14.96 24.58
C PHE A 423 16.36 -16.08 24.45
N MET A 424 16.67 -17.16 23.74
CA MET A 424 15.75 -18.29 23.58
C MET A 424 15.47 -19.04 24.90
N LEU A 425 16.45 -19.10 25.81
CA LEU A 425 16.27 -19.69 27.14
C LEU A 425 15.39 -18.84 28.05
N ASP A 426 15.51 -17.52 27.91
CA ASP A 426 14.79 -16.54 28.71
C ASP A 426 13.35 -16.31 28.22
N LEU A 427 13.10 -16.45 26.92
CA LEU A 427 11.83 -16.11 26.27
C LEU A 427 10.56 -16.74 26.90
N PRO A 428 10.53 -18.04 27.28
CA PRO A 428 9.34 -18.63 27.91
C PRO A 428 8.95 -17.97 29.24
N ASN A 429 9.91 -17.40 29.96
CA ASN A 429 9.66 -16.70 31.21
C ASN A 429 9.12 -15.29 31.01
N ASP A 430 9.48 -14.65 29.89
CA ASP A 430 9.15 -13.25 29.60
C ASP A 430 7.76 -13.09 28.97
N VAL A 431 7.37 -14.01 28.08
CA VAL A 431 6.06 -13.94 27.38
C VAL A 431 4.88 -14.21 28.32
N GLY A 432 5.10 -14.82 29.49
CA GLY A 432 4.03 -15.32 30.38
C GLY A 432 3.68 -14.47 31.62
N LYS A 433 4.47 -13.45 31.98
CA LYS A 433 4.43 -12.88 33.35
C LYS A 433 3.86 -11.47 33.51
N GLU A 434 3.65 -10.70 32.44
CA GLU A 434 3.41 -9.26 32.59
C GLU A 434 2.10 -8.82 31.94
N LYS A 435 1.31 -8.03 32.68
CA LYS A 435 -0.01 -7.51 32.27
C LYS A 435 0.08 -6.24 31.41
N ASP A 436 1.24 -5.56 31.37
CA ASP A 436 1.50 -4.35 30.56
C ASP A 436 2.33 -4.66 29.30
N GLN A 437 1.79 -5.53 28.44
CA GLN A 437 2.54 -6.24 27.39
C GLN A 437 3.01 -5.39 26.20
N MET A 438 2.42 -4.22 25.95
CA MET A 438 2.77 -3.44 24.74
C MET A 438 4.16 -2.79 24.82
N LYS A 439 4.69 -2.53 26.01
CA LYS A 439 5.92 -1.73 26.22
C LYS A 439 7.21 -2.56 26.37
N ARG A 440 7.19 -3.88 26.17
CA ARG A 440 8.33 -4.75 26.53
C ARG A 440 8.78 -5.75 25.47
N GLN A 441 8.27 -5.64 24.23
CA GLN A 441 8.90 -6.38 23.13
C GLN A 441 10.28 -5.80 22.85
N LEU A 442 11.27 -6.68 22.62
CA LEU A 442 12.64 -6.28 22.31
C LEU A 442 12.69 -5.34 21.11
N PHE A 443 11.78 -5.54 20.14
CA PHE A 443 11.59 -4.62 19.03
C PHE A 443 10.16 -4.08 18.97
N TYR A 444 10.07 -2.79 18.70
CA TYR A 444 8.82 -2.09 18.43
C TYR A 444 8.94 -1.32 17.12
N CYS A 445 8.14 -1.69 16.11
CA CYS A 445 8.18 -1.08 14.78
C CYS A 445 9.60 -1.11 14.18
N GLY A 446 10.29 -2.22 14.41
CA GLY A 446 11.68 -2.47 14.03
C GLY A 446 12.72 -1.67 14.78
N GLY A 447 12.35 -0.77 15.70
CA GLY A 447 13.26 -0.09 16.61
C GLY A 447 13.57 -0.97 17.81
N LEU A 448 14.82 -0.96 18.27
CA LEU A 448 15.24 -1.72 19.45
C LEU A 448 14.78 -1.00 20.73
N ASP A 449 14.14 -1.73 21.65
CA ASP A 449 13.87 -1.22 22.98
C ASP A 449 15.14 -1.30 23.84
N HIS A 450 15.76 -0.14 24.08
CA HIS A 450 16.98 -0.03 24.89
C HIS A 450 16.76 -0.36 26.37
N GLN A 451 15.51 -0.43 26.85
CA GLN A 451 15.20 -0.82 28.22
C GLN A 451 15.17 -2.35 28.41
N SER A 452 15.14 -3.12 27.31
CA SER A 452 15.18 -4.57 27.37
C SER A 452 16.55 -5.07 27.82
N ARG A 453 16.56 -6.06 28.74
CA ARG A 453 17.79 -6.72 29.21
C ARG A 453 18.63 -7.35 28.10
N HIS A 454 18.01 -7.66 26.95
CA HIS A 454 18.67 -8.31 25.82
C HIS A 454 19.20 -7.31 24.78
N ALA A 455 18.91 -6.01 24.93
CA ALA A 455 19.23 -5.00 23.92
C ALA A 455 20.75 -4.79 23.74
N GLU A 456 21.48 -4.67 24.84
CA GLU A 456 22.92 -4.39 24.81
C GLU A 456 23.71 -5.55 24.18
N GLY A 457 23.43 -6.79 24.60
CA GLY A 457 24.05 -7.98 24.01
C GLY A 457 23.75 -8.13 22.51
N TYR A 458 22.55 -7.73 22.07
CA TYR A 458 22.20 -7.71 20.65
C TYR A 458 23.01 -6.67 19.87
N LEU A 459 23.20 -5.46 20.44
CA LEU A 459 23.99 -4.39 19.84
C LEU A 459 25.49 -4.73 19.74
N GLU A 460 26.02 -5.49 20.71
CA GLU A 460 27.39 -5.97 20.62
C GLU A 460 27.57 -7.05 19.54
N ALA A 461 26.51 -7.82 19.27
CA ALA A 461 26.49 -8.88 18.29
C ALA A 461 26.32 -8.39 16.84
N ILE A 462 25.58 -7.30 16.64
CA ILE A 462 25.21 -6.75 15.34
C ILE A 462 25.72 -5.31 15.21
N SER A 463 26.39 -4.96 14.11
CA SER A 463 26.94 -3.61 13.93
C SER A 463 25.87 -2.49 14.14
N PRO A 464 26.12 -1.50 15.01
CA PRO A 464 25.10 -0.57 15.53
C PRO A 464 24.55 0.44 14.52
N LYS A 465 25.09 0.50 13.29
CA LYS A 465 24.82 1.59 12.34
C LYS A 465 23.35 1.70 11.84
N THR A 466 22.42 0.80 12.19
CA THR A 466 21.11 0.73 11.50
C THR A 466 19.91 0.19 12.32
N LEU A 467 19.79 0.48 13.62
CA LEU A 467 18.62 0.01 14.42
C LEU A 467 17.59 1.10 14.75
N GLY A 468 17.50 2.14 13.92
CA GLY A 468 16.36 3.07 13.95
C GLY A 468 15.05 2.36 13.53
N PRO A 469 13.88 2.94 13.84
CA PRO A 469 12.59 2.39 13.43
C PRO A 469 12.58 2.14 11.93
N TRP A 470 12.08 0.97 11.51
CA TRP A 470 12.09 0.61 10.08
C TRP A 470 10.84 1.06 9.33
N MET A 471 9.82 1.55 10.02
CA MET A 471 8.54 1.96 9.43
C MET A 471 8.59 3.09 8.37
N PRO A 472 9.65 3.92 8.26
CA PRO A 472 9.79 4.83 7.11
C PRO A 472 9.78 4.11 5.76
N ALA A 473 9.74 4.89 4.68
CA ALA A 473 9.86 4.38 3.32
C ALA A 473 11.08 3.46 3.19
N SER A 474 10.88 2.31 2.53
CA SER A 474 11.99 1.39 2.26
C SER A 474 13.05 2.11 1.42
N SER A 475 14.33 1.94 1.79
CA SER A 475 15.46 2.60 1.13
C SER A 475 15.41 2.31 -0.37
N GLY A 476 15.15 3.33 -1.20
CA GLY A 476 14.98 3.19 -2.65
C GLY A 476 13.59 3.56 -3.19
N PHE A 477 12.63 3.90 -2.32
CA PHE A 477 11.35 4.49 -2.76
C PHE A 477 11.44 6.02 -2.72
N PRO A 478 11.53 6.70 -3.87
CA PRO A 478 11.71 8.14 -3.92
C PRO A 478 10.36 8.84 -3.67
N VAL A 479 9.98 9.00 -2.41
CA VAL A 479 8.76 9.72 -2.00
C VAL A 479 8.72 11.14 -2.60
N GLN A 480 9.89 11.80 -2.70
CA GLN A 480 9.99 13.15 -3.27
C GLN A 480 9.67 13.20 -4.77
N GLN A 481 9.79 12.08 -5.50
CA GLN A 481 9.45 12.01 -6.93
C GLN A 481 7.94 11.91 -7.16
N LEU A 482 7.12 11.66 -6.12
CA LEU A 482 5.65 11.66 -6.22
C LEU A 482 5.08 12.99 -6.72
N TRP A 483 5.88 14.06 -6.64
CA TRP A 483 5.45 15.41 -7.00
C TRP A 483 6.09 15.96 -8.28
N GLN A 484 7.08 15.26 -8.87
CA GLN A 484 7.67 15.72 -10.13
C GLN A 484 6.59 15.69 -11.23
N LYS A 485 6.49 16.79 -11.98
CA LYS A 485 5.53 16.95 -13.08
C LYS A 485 5.54 15.68 -13.93
N SER A 486 4.41 14.98 -13.95
CA SER A 486 4.07 14.13 -15.09
C SER A 486 4.01 15.09 -16.27
N GLY A 487 5.06 15.08 -17.09
CA GLY A 487 5.22 15.96 -18.25
C GLY A 487 4.12 15.77 -19.27
#